data_AF-A0A7S3QD76-F1
#
_entry.id   AF-A0A7S3QD76-F1
#
_cell.length_a   1.000
_cell.length_b   1.000
_cell.length_c   1.000
_cell.angle_alpha   90.00
_cell.angle_beta   90.00
_cell.angle_gamma   90.00
#
_symmetry.space_group_name_H-M   'P 1'
#
loop_
_entity.id
_entity.type
_entity.pdbx_description
1 polymer ?
#
loop_
_entity_poly.entity_id
_entity_poly.type
_entity_poly.pdbx_seq_one_letter_code
_entity_poly.pdbx_strand_id
1 'polypeptide(L)'
;MTSKPQKIMMFHVNDIICGNGKTYRKTPGNEMYHILVRTFVDEYARQASRIGKTLITKSIVEAIRMAQPPGRFLKKEKDGFFYEIGDSKAWVKTGQLLRDIVLANKRKKVNKKPLEHLAVINSKTSTPTTTARQEYASLMTSPPAPAPAPAPAPAPCVVASCFQWLVS
;
A
#
# COMPACT_ATOMS: atom_id res chain seq x y z
N MET A 1 -10.28 26.11 -25.82
CA MET A 1 -11.52 26.07 -25.02
C MET A 1 -11.24 25.40 -23.69
N THR A 2 -10.82 26.14 -22.67
CA THR A 2 -10.66 25.58 -21.31
C THR A 2 -12.02 25.64 -20.61
N SER A 3 -12.65 24.49 -20.36
CA SER A 3 -13.88 24.42 -19.59
C SER A 3 -13.66 24.94 -18.18
N LYS A 4 -14.69 25.59 -17.62
CA LYS A 4 -14.67 26.12 -16.25
C LYS A 4 -14.40 24.99 -15.25
N PRO A 5 -13.54 25.18 -14.23
CA PRO A 5 -13.28 24.16 -13.23
C PRO A 5 -14.58 23.79 -12.49
N GLN A 6 -14.93 22.51 -12.52
CA GLN A 6 -16.16 21.99 -11.91
C GLN A 6 -16.00 21.89 -10.40
N LYS A 7 -16.96 22.47 -9.68
CA LYS A 7 -17.04 22.42 -8.21
C LYS A 7 -17.69 21.12 -7.78
N ILE A 8 -17.00 20.34 -6.93
CA ILE A 8 -17.48 19.03 -6.47
C ILE A 8 -17.79 19.12 -4.97
N MET A 9 -19.06 18.85 -4.63
CA MET A 9 -19.58 18.91 -3.26
C MET A 9 -19.51 17.56 -2.56
N MET A 10 -19.69 16.45 -3.30
CA MET A 10 -19.67 15.07 -2.81
C MET A 10 -18.64 14.26 -3.63
N PHE A 11 -17.72 13.58 -2.95
CA PHE A 11 -16.76 12.68 -3.59
C PHE A 11 -17.15 11.21 -3.35
N HIS A 12 -16.86 10.36 -4.32
CA HIS A 12 -17.16 8.93 -4.31
C HIS A 12 -16.04 8.11 -3.67
N VAL A 13 -16.29 6.82 -3.47
CA VAL A 13 -15.32 5.86 -2.92
C VAL A 13 -14.06 5.77 -3.77
N ASN A 14 -14.17 5.90 -5.10
CA ASN A 14 -13.06 5.81 -6.05
C ASN A 14 -12.37 7.16 -6.31
N ASP A 15 -12.85 8.25 -5.71
CA ASP A 15 -12.24 9.57 -5.90
C ASP A 15 -10.92 9.67 -5.12
N ILE A 16 -9.92 10.22 -5.80
CA ILE A 16 -8.56 10.37 -5.30
C ILE A 16 -8.35 11.80 -4.86
N ILE A 17 -8.10 12.01 -3.57
CA ILE A 17 -7.87 13.32 -3.01
C ILE A 17 -6.38 13.66 -3.06
N CYS A 18 -6.06 14.67 -3.85
CA CYS A 18 -4.74 15.23 -4.05
C CYS A 18 -4.50 16.35 -3.05
N GLY A 19 -3.82 16.04 -1.95
CA GLY A 19 -3.41 17.03 -0.96
C GLY A 19 -2.29 16.51 -0.04
N ASN A 20 -1.68 17.44 0.69
CA ASN A 20 -0.70 17.13 1.71
C ASN A 20 -1.45 16.93 3.03
N GLY A 21 -1.65 15.69 3.46
CA GLY A 21 -2.34 15.40 4.71
C GLY A 21 -2.44 13.91 5.00
N LYS A 22 -2.25 13.54 6.28
CA LYS A 22 -2.36 12.14 6.74
C LYS A 22 -3.79 11.61 6.55
N THR A 23 -4.79 12.47 6.69
CA THR A 23 -6.22 12.11 6.56
C THR A 23 -6.56 11.65 5.14
N TYR A 24 -6.15 12.41 4.12
CA TYR A 24 -6.44 12.07 2.72
C TYR A 24 -5.79 10.76 2.29
N ARG A 25 -4.67 10.37 2.90
CA ARG A 25 -3.96 9.13 2.54
C ARG A 25 -4.76 7.86 2.87
N LYS A 26 -5.64 7.92 3.88
CA LYS A 26 -6.44 6.78 4.37
C LYS A 26 -7.84 6.72 3.77
N THR A 27 -8.12 7.52 2.73
CA THR A 27 -9.41 7.41 2.04
C THR A 27 -9.41 6.16 1.15
N PRO A 28 -10.56 5.50 0.95
CA PRO A 28 -10.64 4.25 0.20
C PRO A 28 -10.07 4.40 -1.23
N GLY A 29 -10.41 5.49 -1.92
CA GLY A 29 -9.88 5.77 -3.26
C GLY A 29 -8.37 5.96 -3.30
N ASN A 30 -7.79 6.63 -2.28
CA ASN A 30 -6.34 6.80 -2.19
C ASN A 30 -5.62 5.48 -1.83
N GLU A 31 -6.23 4.63 -1.00
CA GLU A 31 -5.69 3.32 -0.67
C GLU A 31 -5.68 2.40 -1.90
N MET A 32 -6.81 2.28 -2.62
CA MET A 32 -6.88 1.56 -3.88
C MET A 32 -5.87 2.10 -4.90
N TYR A 33 -5.79 3.43 -5.04
CA TYR A 33 -4.80 4.07 -5.89
C TYR A 33 -3.36 3.67 -5.54
N HIS A 34 -3.00 3.66 -4.25
CA HIS A 34 -1.66 3.24 -3.82
C HIS A 34 -1.41 1.75 -4.09
N ILE A 35 -2.40 0.89 -3.92
CA ILE A 35 -2.30 -0.54 -4.23
C ILE A 35 -2.06 -0.71 -5.73
N LEU A 36 -2.89 -0.08 -6.58
CA LEU A 36 -2.76 -0.11 -8.02
C LEU A 36 -1.39 0.40 -8.47
N VAL A 37 -0.93 1.54 -7.97
CA VAL A 37 0.38 2.09 -8.35
C VAL A 37 1.51 1.10 -8.00
N ARG A 38 1.42 0.40 -6.87
CA ARG A 38 2.44 -0.58 -6.46
C ARG A 38 2.55 -1.77 -7.41
N THR A 39 1.47 -2.21 -8.05
CA THR A 39 1.53 -3.33 -9.01
C THR A 39 2.34 -2.95 -10.26
N PHE A 40 2.37 -1.67 -10.63
CA PHE A 40 3.12 -1.16 -11.78
C PHE A 40 4.55 -0.69 -11.46
N VAL A 41 4.95 -0.67 -10.18
CA VAL A 41 6.28 -0.14 -9.77
C VAL A 41 7.43 -0.90 -10.43
N ASP A 42 7.36 -2.22 -10.47
CA ASP A 42 8.44 -3.04 -11.01
C ASP A 42 8.54 -2.92 -12.53
N GLU A 43 7.41 -2.82 -13.22
CA GLU A 43 7.37 -2.53 -14.65
C GLU A 43 7.94 -1.14 -14.94
N TYR A 44 7.52 -0.12 -14.19
CA TYR A 44 8.03 1.24 -14.32
C TYR A 44 9.54 1.34 -14.04
N ALA A 45 10.04 0.59 -13.06
CA ALA A 45 11.46 0.57 -12.71
C ALA A 45 12.33 -0.09 -13.80
N ARG A 46 11.79 -1.09 -14.52
CA ARG A 46 12.47 -1.76 -15.64
C ARG A 46 12.51 -0.90 -16.91
N GLN A 47 11.59 0.05 -17.07
CA GLN A 47 11.57 0.92 -18.25
C GLN A 47 12.78 1.86 -18.30
N ALA A 48 13.57 1.78 -19.37
CA ALA A 48 14.65 2.72 -19.65
C ALA A 48 14.13 4.01 -20.33
N SER A 49 13.16 3.87 -21.23
CA SER A 49 12.63 4.98 -22.04
C SER A 49 11.68 5.89 -21.26
N ARG A 50 11.78 7.20 -21.51
CA ARG A 50 10.85 8.21 -21.00
C ARG A 50 9.41 7.98 -21.52
N ILE A 51 9.28 7.48 -22.75
CA ILE A 51 7.99 7.22 -23.38
C ILE A 51 7.29 6.07 -22.65
N GLY A 52 8.00 4.95 -22.41
CA GLY A 52 7.46 3.80 -21.67
C GLY A 52 6.98 4.18 -20.27
N LYS A 53 7.76 4.99 -19.53
CA LYS A 53 7.34 5.53 -18.23
C LYS A 53 6.07 6.36 -18.30
N THR A 54 5.92 7.14 -19.37
CA THR A 54 4.73 7.96 -19.59
C THR A 54 3.51 7.10 -19.91
N LEU A 55 3.67 6.04 -20.71
CA LEU A 55 2.60 5.10 -21.03
C LEU A 55 2.07 4.40 -19.77
N ILE A 56 2.96 3.90 -18.91
CA ILE A 56 2.55 3.30 -17.62
C ILE A 56 1.81 4.31 -16.74
N THR A 57 2.27 5.56 -16.73
CA THR A 57 1.61 6.62 -15.95
C THR A 57 0.20 6.91 -16.49
N LYS A 58 0.02 6.91 -17.81
CA LYS A 58 -1.27 7.11 -18.47
C LYS A 58 -2.21 5.95 -18.21
N SER A 59 -1.75 4.70 -18.35
CA SER A 59 -2.57 3.51 -18.16
C SER A 59 -3.12 3.41 -16.74
N ILE A 60 -2.34 3.77 -15.71
CA ILE A 60 -2.81 3.81 -14.33
C ILE A 60 -3.95 4.83 -14.17
N VAL A 61 -3.79 6.04 -14.73
CA VAL A 61 -4.83 7.08 -14.63
C VAL A 61 -6.08 6.65 -15.38
N GLU A 62 -5.94 6.05 -16.56
CA GLU A 62 -7.05 5.53 -17.34
C GLU A 62 -7.81 4.42 -16.60
N ALA A 63 -7.10 3.47 -15.97
CA ALA A 63 -7.73 2.42 -15.17
C ALA A 63 -8.59 2.96 -14.02
N ILE A 64 -8.17 4.05 -13.39
CA ILE A 64 -8.93 4.72 -12.32
C ILE A 64 -10.19 5.39 -12.88
N ARG A 65 -10.08 6.01 -14.06
CA ARG A 65 -11.19 6.68 -14.74
C ARG A 65 -12.25 5.69 -15.22
N MET A 66 -11.82 4.50 -15.65
CA MET A 66 -12.69 3.43 -16.12
C MET A 66 -13.36 2.63 -15.00
N ALA A 67 -13.01 2.89 -13.73
CA ALA A 67 -13.68 2.27 -12.59
C ALA A 67 -15.17 2.62 -12.53
N GLN A 68 -15.95 1.82 -11.81
CA GLN A 68 -17.39 2.03 -11.57
C GLN A 68 -17.60 2.23 -10.06
N PRO A 69 -17.97 3.43 -9.58
CA PRO A 69 -18.07 4.71 -10.30
C PRO A 69 -16.72 5.26 -10.79
N PRO A 70 -16.69 6.18 -11.79
CA PRO A 70 -15.45 6.70 -12.34
C PRO A 70 -14.65 7.47 -11.29
N GLY A 71 -13.39 7.08 -11.08
CA GLY A 71 -12.52 7.75 -10.13
C GLY A 71 -12.00 9.09 -10.66
N ARG A 72 -12.11 10.16 -9.87
CA ARG A 72 -11.59 11.48 -10.25
C ARG A 72 -10.41 11.89 -9.39
N PHE A 73 -9.52 12.70 -9.94
CA PHE A 73 -8.43 13.31 -9.19
C PHE A 73 -8.87 14.69 -8.71
N LEU A 74 -9.10 14.81 -7.41
CA LEU A 74 -9.65 15.99 -6.77
C LEU A 74 -8.57 16.76 -6.03
N LYS A 75 -8.58 18.08 -6.09
CA LYS A 75 -7.73 18.95 -5.25
C LYS A 75 -8.62 19.90 -4.46
N LYS A 76 -8.33 20.03 -3.17
CA LYS A 76 -8.96 21.03 -2.32
C LYS A 76 -8.32 22.39 -2.59
N GLU A 77 -9.13 23.39 -2.91
CA GLU A 77 -8.68 24.78 -3.11
C GLU A 77 -8.98 25.62 -1.86
N LYS A 78 -8.52 26.88 -1.84
CA LYS A 78 -8.62 27.78 -0.68
C LYS A 78 -10.06 28.00 -0.20
N ASP A 79 -11.00 27.97 -1.14
CA ASP A 79 -12.43 28.15 -0.89
C ASP A 79 -13.06 26.97 -0.11
N GLY A 80 -12.28 25.94 0.21
CA GLY A 80 -12.71 24.76 0.96
C GLY A 80 -13.31 23.66 0.10
N PHE A 81 -13.57 23.94 -1.19
CA PHE A 81 -14.18 23.00 -2.13
C PHE A 81 -13.16 22.17 -2.90
N PHE A 82 -13.63 21.05 -3.45
CA PHE A 82 -12.85 20.15 -4.28
C PHE A 82 -13.09 20.43 -5.76
N TYR A 83 -12.00 20.41 -6.53
CA TYR A 83 -12.01 20.61 -7.97
C TYR A 83 -11.24 19.49 -8.65
N GLU A 84 -11.72 19.09 -9.82
CA GLU A 84 -11.01 18.13 -10.64
C GLU A 84 -9.75 18.75 -11.27
N ILE A 85 -8.61 18.07 -11.16
CA ILE A 85 -7.32 18.61 -11.62
C ILE A 85 -7.02 18.33 -13.10
N GLY A 86 -7.77 17.43 -13.73
CA GLY A 86 -7.55 16.97 -15.10
C GLY A 86 -6.37 16.00 -15.25
N ASP A 87 -6.24 15.42 -16.44
CA ASP A 87 -5.35 14.26 -16.65
C ASP A 87 -3.88 14.63 -16.63
N SER A 88 -3.49 15.79 -17.18
CA SER A 88 -2.10 16.25 -17.15
C SER A 88 -1.54 16.32 -15.71
N LYS A 89 -2.34 16.83 -14.76
CA LYS A 89 -1.94 16.90 -13.36
C LYS A 89 -2.00 15.54 -12.68
N ALA A 90 -2.98 14.70 -13.04
CA ALA A 90 -3.06 13.32 -12.56
C ALA A 90 -1.84 12.50 -12.97
N TRP A 91 -1.37 12.62 -14.22
CA TRP A 91 -0.15 11.94 -14.69
C TRP A 91 1.07 12.39 -13.90
N VAL A 92 1.27 13.70 -13.70
CA VAL A 92 2.39 14.23 -12.92
C VAL A 92 2.37 13.68 -11.49
N LYS A 93 1.20 13.64 -10.85
CA LYS A 93 1.03 13.07 -9.51
C LYS A 93 1.40 11.58 -9.46
N THR A 94 0.90 10.78 -10.40
CA THR A 94 1.20 9.34 -10.49
C THR A 94 2.67 9.08 -10.77
N GLY A 95 3.27 9.81 -11.71
CA GLY A 95 4.70 9.72 -12.01
C GLY A 95 5.58 10.14 -10.84
N GLN A 96 5.16 11.12 -10.03
CA GLN A 96 5.86 11.47 -8.78
C GLN A 96 5.81 10.31 -7.79
N LEU A 97 4.62 9.76 -7.53
CA LEU A 97 4.46 8.66 -6.59
C LEU A 97 5.26 7.42 -7.00
N LEU A 98 5.25 7.05 -8.28
CA LEU A 98 6.07 5.95 -8.82
C LEU A 98 7.56 6.18 -8.54
N ARG A 99 8.08 7.38 -8.84
CA ARG A 99 9.49 7.74 -8.58
C ARG A 99 9.83 7.62 -7.09
N ASP A 100 8.97 8.13 -6.21
CA ASP A 100 9.20 8.09 -4.77
C ASP A 100 9.25 6.64 -4.25
N ILE A 101 8.35 5.77 -4.73
CA ILE A 101 8.34 4.36 -4.35
C ILE A 101 9.59 3.63 -4.85
N VAL A 102 10.00 3.85 -6.10
CA VAL A 102 11.22 3.24 -6.67
C VAL A 102 12.45 3.67 -5.87
N LEU A 103 12.58 4.96 -5.53
CA LEU A 103 13.68 5.47 -4.72
C LEU A 103 13.67 4.86 -3.30
N ALA A 104 12.50 4.76 -2.68
CA ALA A 104 12.35 4.12 -1.37
C ALA A 104 12.74 2.64 -1.40
N ASN A 105 12.35 1.90 -2.45
CA ASN A 105 12.71 0.49 -2.62
C ASN A 105 14.22 0.30 -2.82
N LYS A 106 14.88 1.21 -3.56
CA LYS A 106 16.35 1.20 -3.70
C LYS A 106 17.05 1.42 -2.35
N ARG A 107 16.60 2.41 -1.55
CA ARG A 107 17.17 2.69 -0.23
C ARG A 107 17.06 1.50 0.74
N LYS A 108 15.91 0.81 0.74
CA LYS A 108 15.71 -0.40 1.55
C LYS A 108 16.68 -1.54 1.20
N LYS A 109 17.11 -1.66 -0.06
CA LYS A 109 18.10 -2.67 -0.48
C LYS A 109 19.51 -2.32 0.01
N VAL A 110 19.87 -1.03 0.04
CA VAL A 110 21.18 -0.58 0.51
C VAL A 110 21.37 -0.88 2.00
N ASN A 111 20.36 -0.61 2.83
CA ASN A 111 20.44 -0.82 4.28
C ASN A 111 20.39 -2.30 4.72
N LYS A 112 20.18 -3.24 3.79
CA LYS A 112 20.13 -4.69 4.08
C LYS A 112 21.42 -5.43 3.71
N LYS A 113 22.46 -4.75 3.19
CA LYS A 113 23.76 -5.40 2.93
C LYS A 113 24.44 -5.72 4.27
N PRO A 114 24.80 -6.99 4.55
CA PRO A 114 25.48 -7.38 5.78
C PRO A 114 26.79 -6.61 6.02
N LEU A 115 26.98 -6.13 7.25
CA LEU A 115 28.21 -5.57 7.81
C LEU A 115 29.27 -6.69 7.99
N GLU A 116 29.78 -7.30 6.92
CA GLU A 116 30.77 -8.39 7.03
C GLU A 116 32.24 -7.94 6.93
N HIS A 117 32.55 -6.65 7.14
CA HIS A 117 33.94 -6.17 7.02
C HIS A 117 34.49 -5.34 8.18
N LEU A 118 33.86 -5.39 9.37
CA LEU A 118 34.37 -4.71 10.57
C LEU A 118 35.04 -5.66 11.59
N ALA A 119 35.18 -6.95 11.26
CA ALA A 119 35.77 -7.94 12.16
C ALA A 119 37.28 -8.11 11.95
N VAL A 120 38.06 -7.01 11.85
CA VAL A 120 39.52 -7.08 11.96
C VAL A 120 40.00 -5.80 12.66
N ILE A 121 40.29 -5.92 13.95
CA ILE A 121 41.39 -5.30 14.73
C ILE A 121 40.98 -5.01 16.18
N ASN A 122 41.70 -5.71 17.07
CA ASN A 122 41.97 -5.46 18.50
C ASN A 122 41.01 -5.98 19.59
N SER A 123 41.28 -7.24 19.95
CA SER A 123 41.54 -7.66 21.33
C SER A 123 42.30 -6.61 22.17
N LYS A 124 41.78 -6.19 23.34
CA LYS A 124 42.43 -6.22 24.69
C LYS A 124 41.35 -6.06 25.79
N THR A 125 41.58 -6.78 26.87
CA THR A 125 40.85 -7.08 28.11
C THR A 125 40.35 -5.87 28.94
N SER A 126 39.15 -5.96 29.53
CA SER A 126 38.89 -5.90 31.00
C SER A 126 37.43 -5.56 31.35
N THR A 127 36.77 -6.46 32.08
CA THR A 127 35.59 -6.21 32.94
C THR A 127 35.94 -5.24 34.08
N PRO A 128 34.94 -4.51 34.64
CA PRO A 128 34.37 -4.99 35.90
C PRO A 128 32.83 -4.88 36.01
N THR A 129 32.28 -5.91 36.64
CA THR A 129 31.08 -6.02 37.48
C THR A 129 30.50 -4.72 38.04
N THR A 130 29.16 -4.57 38.04
CA THR A 130 28.32 -4.30 39.26
C THR A 130 26.87 -3.89 38.91
N THR A 131 25.93 -4.70 39.41
CA THR A 131 24.59 -4.37 39.95
C THR A 131 23.54 -3.68 39.07
N ALA A 132 22.58 -4.48 38.57
CA ALA A 132 21.12 -4.16 38.55
C ALA A 132 20.33 -5.34 37.94
N ARG A 133 20.49 -6.56 38.47
CA ARG A 133 19.83 -7.78 37.95
C ARG A 133 19.19 -8.64 39.04
N GLN A 134 18.78 -8.06 40.17
CA GLN A 134 18.27 -8.85 41.29
C GLN A 134 16.96 -8.38 41.93
N GLU A 135 16.10 -7.60 41.25
CA GLU A 135 14.86 -7.12 41.89
C GLU A 135 13.52 -7.27 41.13
N TYR A 136 13.44 -8.06 40.05
CA TYR A 136 12.14 -8.30 39.40
C TYR A 136 11.67 -9.77 39.35
N ALA A 137 12.37 -10.67 40.04
CA ALA A 137 12.11 -12.11 39.93
C ALA A 137 11.26 -12.71 41.07
N SER A 138 10.54 -11.92 41.88
CA SER A 138 9.87 -12.47 43.08
C SER A 138 8.36 -12.21 43.25
N LEU A 139 7.62 -11.64 42.28
CA LEU A 139 6.20 -11.32 42.52
C LEU A 139 5.20 -11.58 41.37
N MET A 140 5.55 -12.34 40.33
CA MET A 140 4.57 -12.70 39.29
C MET A 140 4.43 -14.22 39.18
N THR A 141 3.54 -14.74 40.02
CA THR A 141 3.06 -16.10 40.05
C THR A 141 2.04 -16.35 38.93
N SER A 142 2.05 -17.59 38.42
CA SER A 142 1.10 -18.27 37.53
C SER A 142 1.35 -18.21 36.01
N PRO A 143 1.61 -19.38 35.37
CA PRO A 143 1.66 -19.51 33.91
C PRO A 143 0.24 -19.59 33.31
N PRO A 144 -0.02 -18.94 32.16
CA PRO A 144 -1.28 -19.12 31.44
C PRO A 144 -1.35 -20.51 30.78
N ALA A 145 -2.51 -21.16 30.96
CA ALA A 145 -2.84 -22.51 30.49
C ALA A 145 -2.66 -22.72 28.97
N PRO A 146 -2.34 -23.95 28.53
CA PRO A 146 -2.17 -24.28 27.12
C PRO A 146 -3.48 -24.20 26.33
N ALA A 147 -3.35 -23.73 25.09
CA ALA A 147 -4.42 -23.46 24.13
C ALA A 147 -5.36 -24.65 23.88
N PRO A 148 -6.67 -24.40 23.65
CA PRO A 148 -7.60 -25.45 23.22
C PRO A 148 -7.34 -25.88 21.77
N ALA A 149 -7.41 -27.20 21.55
CA ALA A 149 -7.19 -27.90 20.30
C ALA A 149 -8.12 -27.44 19.14
N PRO A 150 -7.72 -27.62 17.88
CA PRO A 150 -8.54 -27.30 16.71
C PRO A 150 -9.73 -28.26 16.58
N ALA A 151 -10.92 -27.69 16.34
CA ALA A 151 -12.15 -28.41 16.06
C ALA A 151 -12.11 -29.14 14.70
N PRO A 152 -12.83 -30.28 14.55
CA PRO A 152 -12.86 -31.07 13.32
C PRO A 152 -13.71 -30.43 12.20
N ALA A 153 -13.27 -30.65 10.95
CA ALA A 153 -13.95 -30.22 9.72
C ALA A 153 -15.32 -30.90 9.53
N PRO A 154 -16.30 -30.23 8.88
CA PRO A 154 -17.52 -30.88 8.45
C PRO A 154 -17.31 -31.73 7.18
N ALA A 155 -17.93 -32.90 7.19
CA ALA A 155 -17.98 -33.89 6.10
C ALA A 155 -18.67 -33.35 4.82
N PRO A 156 -18.41 -33.95 3.65
CA PRO A 156 -19.00 -33.54 2.38
C PRO A 156 -20.51 -33.81 2.34
N CYS A 157 -21.28 -32.78 1.97
CA CYS A 157 -22.69 -32.90 1.67
C CYS A 157 -22.83 -33.68 0.35
N VAL A 158 -23.23 -34.95 0.46
CA VAL A 158 -23.69 -35.79 -0.65
C VAL A 158 -24.94 -35.15 -1.25
N VAL A 159 -24.79 -34.45 -2.37
CA VAL A 159 -25.91 -34.16 -3.26
C VAL A 159 -26.29 -35.46 -3.95
N ALA A 160 -27.26 -36.15 -3.36
CA ALA A 160 -27.96 -37.24 -4.00
C ALA A 160 -28.62 -36.71 -5.28
N SER A 161 -28.20 -37.29 -6.40
CA SER A 161 -28.97 -37.29 -7.65
C SER A 161 -30.36 -37.83 -7.40
N CYS A 162 -31.38 -37.16 -7.93
CA CYS A 162 -32.49 -37.88 -8.53
C CYS A 162 -33.25 -37.02 -9.57
N PHE A 163 -33.14 -37.42 -10.85
CA PHE A 163 -34.23 -37.64 -11.83
C PHE A 163 -35.18 -36.45 -12.16
N GLN A 164 -35.59 -36.13 -13.40
CA GLN A 164 -35.51 -36.76 -14.74
C GLN A 164 -36.16 -35.79 -15.77
N TRP A 165 -35.63 -35.80 -17.01
CA TRP A 165 -36.19 -35.54 -18.36
C TRP A 165 -37.48 -34.73 -18.61
N LEU A 166 -37.49 -33.89 -19.67
CA LEU A 166 -38.09 -34.14 -21.03
C LEU A 166 -38.11 -32.80 -21.82
N VAL A 167 -37.30 -32.61 -22.87
CA VAL A 167 -37.66 -32.66 -24.31
C VAL A 167 -39.05 -32.09 -24.65
N SER A 168 -39.09 -30.91 -25.28
CA SER A 168 -39.67 -30.70 -26.63
C SER A 168 -39.38 -29.30 -27.16
#